data_AF-A0A2E5Y3B2-F1
#
_entry.id   AF-A0A2E5Y3B2-F1
#
_cell.length_a   1.000
_cell.length_b   1.000
_cell.length_c   1.000
_cell.angle_alpha   90.00
_cell.angle_beta   90.00
_cell.angle_gamma   90.00
#
_symmetry.space_group_name_H-M   'P 1'
#
loop_
_entity.id
_entity.type
_entity.pdbx_description
1 polymer ?
#
loop_
_entity_poly.entity_id
_entity_poly.type
_entity_poly.pdbx_seq_one_letter_code
_entity_poly.pdbx_strand_id
1 'polypeptide(L)'
;MFLQLADAIKSTLIVGLHMGLEIVVLLVDVPSLRHLMEMPWDALYSGLEQRTLRSNRPEQDSRLKVNFDIDAEAELLDWMDTQNRETNDSDSFWSCLQGSGDGEKGLLLAMKWASPGAWEAWEGRAYMYLDVALSKTIEGEAELYGGETWDAVCQALKNLPEQEYAERVCMDWMERRKELGETMDEKEDPRIVPTFEAHDRAAKALVHTMTRWNNEDDLVAIIGRDHLEARKWGSFSWNLSTILANELPDHTTASG
;
A
#
# COMPACT_ATOMS: atom_id res chain seq x y z
N MET A 1 31.31 33.89 0.99
CA MET A 1 30.70 32.78 0.21
C MET A 1 30.59 31.48 1.01
N PHE A 2 30.51 31.54 2.35
CA PHE A 2 30.30 30.36 3.23
C PHE A 2 29.14 30.54 4.21
N LEU A 3 28.40 31.66 4.10
CA LEU A 3 27.24 31.97 4.95
C LEU A 3 25.90 31.75 4.24
N GLN A 4 25.88 31.47 2.94
CA GLN A 4 24.65 31.16 2.19
C GLN A 4 24.29 29.67 2.16
N LEU A 5 25.22 28.77 2.50
CA LEU A 5 24.90 27.33 2.62
C LEU A 5 24.20 27.00 3.95
N ALA A 6 24.47 27.77 5.01
CA ALA A 6 23.88 27.54 6.32
C ALA A 6 22.39 27.94 6.40
N ASP A 7 21.95 28.88 5.55
CA ASP A 7 20.54 29.27 5.45
C ASP A 7 19.72 28.35 4.54
N ALA A 8 20.35 27.55 3.66
CA ALA A 8 19.64 26.49 2.92
C ALA A 8 19.19 25.35 3.86
N ILE A 9 19.95 25.09 4.93
CA ILE A 9 19.61 24.12 5.99
C ILE A 9 18.57 24.69 6.98
N LYS A 10 18.22 25.98 6.87
CA LYS A 10 17.09 26.57 7.63
C LYS A 10 15.77 26.59 6.85
N SER A 11 15.75 26.17 5.59
CA SER A 11 14.48 25.84 4.91
C SER A 11 13.85 24.54 5.44
N THR A 12 14.59 23.81 6.28
CA THR A 12 14.21 22.65 7.10
C THR A 12 13.20 22.99 8.21
N LEU A 13 12.38 24.03 8.02
CA LEU A 13 11.16 24.31 8.79
C LEU A 13 9.92 23.65 8.16
N ILE A 14 10.10 22.87 7.08
CA ILE A 14 9.06 22.00 6.49
C ILE A 14 9.06 20.59 7.11
N VAL A 15 10.08 20.23 7.92
CA VAL A 15 10.15 18.93 8.62
C VAL A 15 9.06 18.77 9.70
N GLY A 16 8.35 19.84 10.05
CA GLY A 16 7.22 19.82 10.99
C GLY A 16 5.87 19.40 10.39
N LEU A 17 5.77 19.15 9.08
CA LEU A 17 4.51 18.76 8.40
C LEU A 17 4.50 17.32 7.87
N HIS A 18 5.61 16.58 7.98
CA HIS A 18 5.70 15.14 7.64
C HIS A 18 5.66 14.27 8.91
N MET A 19 4.70 14.52 9.81
CA MET A 19 4.41 13.57 10.88
C MET A 19 3.64 12.38 10.30
N GLY A 20 4.29 11.21 10.22
CA GLY A 20 3.61 9.90 10.30
C GLY A 20 2.83 9.41 9.08
N LEU A 21 3.23 9.71 7.84
CA LEU A 21 2.61 9.10 6.67
C LEU A 21 3.18 7.68 6.44
N GLU A 22 2.29 6.70 6.35
CA GLU A 22 2.61 5.32 6.01
C GLU A 22 2.29 5.06 4.55
N ILE A 23 3.29 4.62 3.78
CA ILE A 23 3.08 4.07 2.45
C ILE A 23 2.52 2.66 2.59
N VAL A 24 1.60 2.31 1.71
CA VAL A 24 0.88 1.05 1.71
C VAL A 24 1.04 0.40 0.34
N VAL A 25 1.47 -0.86 0.34
CA VAL A 25 1.42 -1.75 -0.81
C VAL A 25 0.32 -2.77 -0.50
N LEU A 26 -0.90 -2.47 -0.95
CA LEU A 26 -2.06 -3.33 -0.73
C LEU A 26 -2.06 -4.43 -1.79
N LEU A 27 -1.88 -5.70 -1.39
CA LEU A 27 -2.15 -6.80 -2.31
C LEU A 27 -3.66 -7.00 -2.39
N VAL A 28 -4.20 -7.13 -3.60
CA VAL A 28 -5.62 -7.32 -3.84
C VAL A 28 -5.81 -8.61 -4.62
N ASP A 29 -6.66 -9.49 -4.09
CA ASP A 29 -7.11 -10.70 -4.77
C ASP A 29 -8.15 -10.31 -5.82
N VAL A 30 -7.74 -10.38 -7.09
CA VAL A 30 -8.56 -9.96 -8.24
C VAL A 30 -9.82 -10.82 -8.38
N PRO A 31 -9.79 -12.16 -8.21
CA PRO A 31 -10.99 -12.98 -8.22
C PRO A 31 -12.02 -12.58 -7.15
N SER A 32 -11.62 -12.39 -5.89
CA SER A 32 -12.50 -11.93 -4.82
C SER A 32 -13.05 -10.54 -5.10
N LEU A 33 -12.22 -9.62 -5.63
CA LEU A 33 -12.67 -8.28 -6.00
C LEU A 33 -13.73 -8.33 -7.12
N ARG A 34 -13.47 -9.09 -8.19
CA ARG A 34 -14.41 -9.26 -9.31
C ARG A 34 -15.73 -9.85 -8.84
N HIS A 35 -15.68 -10.84 -7.95
CA HIS A 35 -16.88 -11.41 -7.34
C HIS A 35 -17.73 -10.32 -6.67
N LEU A 36 -17.14 -9.42 -5.87
CA LEU A 36 -17.87 -8.30 -5.27
C LEU A 36 -18.47 -7.36 -6.31
N MET A 37 -17.71 -7.02 -7.37
CA MET A 37 -18.18 -6.10 -8.42
C MET A 37 -19.41 -6.61 -9.17
N GLU A 38 -19.50 -7.92 -9.37
CA GLU A 38 -20.59 -8.58 -10.09
C GLU A 38 -21.84 -8.78 -9.22
N MET A 39 -21.70 -8.72 -7.89
CA MET A 39 -22.84 -8.90 -6.99
C MET A 39 -23.87 -7.76 -7.15
N PRO A 40 -25.18 -8.07 -7.10
CA PRO A 40 -26.20 -7.05 -6.92
C PRO A 40 -25.97 -6.27 -5.62
N TRP A 41 -26.21 -4.97 -5.65
CA TRP A 41 -26.00 -4.06 -4.51
C TRP A 41 -26.62 -4.59 -3.20
N ASP A 42 -27.89 -4.97 -3.25
CA ASP A 42 -28.60 -5.46 -2.06
C ASP A 42 -28.08 -6.80 -1.53
N ALA A 43 -27.63 -7.67 -2.44
CA ALA A 43 -27.05 -8.96 -2.08
C ALA A 43 -25.70 -8.77 -1.38
N LEU A 44 -24.88 -7.84 -1.88
CA LEU A 44 -23.63 -7.45 -1.23
C LEU A 44 -23.90 -6.83 0.14
N TYR A 45 -24.79 -5.83 0.22
CA TYR A 45 -25.14 -5.16 1.46
C TYR A 45 -25.62 -6.15 2.54
N SER A 46 -26.62 -6.97 2.19
CA SER A 46 -27.18 -7.97 3.10
C SER A 46 -26.13 -9.02 3.48
N GLY A 47 -25.27 -9.41 2.55
CA GLY A 47 -24.22 -10.39 2.79
C GLY A 47 -23.13 -9.90 3.75
N LEU A 48 -22.75 -8.62 3.66
CA LEU A 48 -21.85 -7.95 4.60
C LEU A 48 -22.50 -7.81 5.98
N GLU A 49 -23.74 -7.33 6.06
CA GLU A 49 -24.46 -7.14 7.32
C GLU A 49 -24.63 -8.48 8.08
N GLN A 50 -24.98 -9.54 7.35
CA GLN A 50 -25.19 -10.88 7.90
C GLN A 50 -23.90 -11.70 8.02
N ARG A 51 -22.75 -11.16 7.58
CA ARG A 51 -21.42 -11.78 7.62
C ARG A 51 -21.32 -13.09 6.84
N THR A 52 -22.17 -13.27 5.84
CA THR A 52 -22.20 -14.49 5.02
C THR A 52 -21.12 -14.50 3.94
N LEU A 53 -20.51 -13.35 3.65
CA LEU A 53 -19.48 -13.20 2.62
C LEU A 53 -18.05 -13.42 3.13
N ARG A 54 -17.85 -13.66 4.44
CA ARG A 54 -16.49 -13.84 5.01
C ARG A 54 -15.71 -14.97 4.38
N SER A 55 -16.41 -16.06 4.00
CA SER A 55 -15.81 -17.19 3.30
C SER A 55 -15.25 -16.83 1.91
N ASN A 56 -15.64 -15.68 1.36
CA ASN A 56 -15.25 -15.22 0.03
C ASN A 56 -14.07 -14.23 0.10
N ARG A 57 -13.62 -13.84 1.31
CA ARG A 57 -12.36 -13.11 1.48
C ARG A 57 -11.20 -14.07 1.20
N PRO A 58 -10.10 -13.56 0.61
CA PRO A 58 -8.89 -14.37 0.45
C PRO A 58 -8.29 -14.74 1.80
N GLU A 59 -7.48 -15.81 1.82
CA GLU A 59 -6.77 -16.22 3.03
C GLU A 59 -5.81 -15.11 3.49
N GLN A 60 -5.96 -14.72 4.76
CA GLN A 60 -5.18 -13.64 5.36
C GLN A 60 -3.73 -14.07 5.57
N ASP A 61 -2.81 -13.21 5.13
CA ASP A 61 -1.39 -13.45 5.25
C ASP A 61 -0.89 -13.16 6.68
N SER A 62 -0.33 -14.18 7.33
CA SER A 62 0.19 -14.05 8.71
C SER A 62 1.40 -13.11 8.87
N ARG A 63 2.05 -12.71 7.77
CA ARG A 63 3.26 -11.88 7.74
C ARG A 63 3.00 -10.44 7.33
N LEU A 64 1.83 -10.16 6.77
CA LEU A 64 1.42 -8.84 6.32
C LEU A 64 0.43 -8.21 7.30
N LYS A 65 0.23 -6.90 7.17
CA LYS A 65 -0.86 -6.22 7.85
C LYS A 65 -2.17 -6.64 7.23
N VAL A 66 -3.14 -7.08 8.02
CA VAL A 66 -4.46 -7.50 7.53
C VAL A 66 -5.56 -6.69 8.20
N ASN A 67 -6.60 -6.38 7.42
CA ASN A 67 -7.82 -5.78 7.97
C ASN A 67 -8.69 -6.87 8.59
N PHE A 68 -9.08 -6.68 9.84
CA PHE A 68 -10.04 -7.55 10.50
C PHE A 68 -11.35 -7.59 9.70
N ASP A 69 -11.99 -8.76 9.63
CA ASP A 69 -13.24 -8.94 8.87
C ASP A 69 -14.28 -7.89 9.22
N ILE A 70 -14.46 -7.65 10.52
CA ILE A 70 -15.46 -6.71 11.04
C ILE A 70 -15.18 -5.29 10.54
N ASP A 71 -13.91 -4.86 10.55
CA ASP A 71 -13.55 -3.50 10.16
C ASP A 71 -13.69 -3.31 8.65
N ALA A 72 -13.24 -4.29 7.85
CA ALA A 72 -13.40 -4.25 6.40
C ALA A 72 -14.88 -4.27 5.96
N GLU A 73 -15.72 -5.05 6.64
CA GLU A 73 -17.17 -5.07 6.41
C GLU A 73 -17.82 -3.75 6.82
N ALA A 74 -17.51 -3.23 8.01
CA ALA A 74 -18.12 -2.04 8.57
C ALA A 74 -17.77 -0.79 7.75
N GLU A 75 -16.51 -0.59 7.38
CA GLU A 75 -16.12 0.58 6.57
C GLU A 75 -16.81 0.59 5.21
N LEU A 76 -16.96 -0.59 4.59
CA LEU A 76 -17.65 -0.72 3.31
C LEU A 76 -19.16 -0.48 3.45
N LEU A 77 -19.81 -1.06 4.48
CA LEU A 77 -21.22 -0.81 4.79
C LEU A 77 -21.49 0.66 5.08
N ASP A 78 -20.64 1.30 5.90
CA ASP A 78 -20.73 2.72 6.21
C ASP A 78 -20.68 3.56 4.93
N TRP A 79 -19.79 3.23 3.99
CA TRP A 79 -19.76 3.89 2.69
C TRP A 79 -21.03 3.62 1.87
N MET A 80 -21.52 2.37 1.84
CA MET A 80 -22.75 2.02 1.13
C MET A 80 -23.96 2.80 1.66
N ASP A 81 -24.08 2.99 2.98
CA ASP A 81 -25.14 3.78 3.62
C ASP A 81 -25.12 5.25 3.17
N THR A 82 -23.94 5.83 2.92
CA THR A 82 -23.83 7.22 2.44
C THR A 82 -24.36 7.40 1.01
N GLN A 83 -24.50 6.33 0.23
CA GLN A 83 -24.94 6.41 -1.16
C GLN A 83 -26.46 6.64 -1.30
N ASN A 84 -27.23 6.53 -0.20
CA ASN A 84 -28.69 6.79 -0.16
C ASN A 84 -29.48 6.10 -1.30
N ARG A 85 -29.10 4.87 -1.67
CA ARG A 85 -29.80 4.09 -2.70
C ARG A 85 -31.10 3.49 -2.18
N GLU A 86 -32.08 3.29 -3.07
CA GLU A 86 -33.35 2.65 -2.73
C GLU A 86 -33.19 1.14 -2.53
N THR A 87 -34.07 0.56 -1.73
CA THR A 87 -34.11 -0.89 -1.47
C THR A 87 -34.69 -1.64 -2.68
N ASN A 88 -34.13 -2.80 -3.04
CA ASN A 88 -34.39 -3.61 -4.25
C ASN A 88 -33.64 -3.14 -5.51
N ASP A 89 -32.45 -2.58 -5.33
CA ASP A 89 -31.59 -2.22 -6.44
C ASP A 89 -30.93 -3.48 -7.04
N SER A 90 -31.36 -3.83 -8.25
CA SER A 90 -30.78 -4.94 -9.02
C SER A 90 -29.49 -4.56 -9.72
N ASP A 91 -29.07 -3.29 -9.65
CA ASP A 91 -27.79 -2.86 -10.20
C ASP A 91 -26.64 -3.62 -9.54
N SER A 92 -25.63 -3.93 -10.34
CA SER A 92 -24.39 -4.49 -9.82
C SER A 92 -23.66 -3.46 -8.96
N PHE A 93 -22.90 -3.94 -7.97
CA PHE A 93 -22.05 -3.08 -7.16
C PHE A 93 -21.13 -2.20 -8.01
N TRP A 94 -20.63 -2.75 -9.13
CA TRP A 94 -19.88 -1.99 -10.13
C TRP A 94 -20.65 -0.79 -10.71
N SER A 95 -21.87 -0.99 -11.19
CA SER A 95 -22.72 0.11 -11.70
C SER A 95 -22.95 1.17 -10.62
N CYS A 96 -23.12 0.72 -9.37
CA CYS A 96 -23.28 1.62 -8.23
C CYS A 96 -22.06 2.49 -7.97
N LEU A 97 -20.85 1.92 -8.04
CA LEU A 97 -19.60 2.65 -7.93
C LEU A 97 -19.46 3.70 -9.03
N GLN A 98 -19.76 3.34 -10.28
CA GLN A 98 -19.67 4.26 -11.43
C GLN A 98 -20.67 5.42 -11.34
N GLY A 99 -21.84 5.18 -10.78
CA GLY A 99 -22.86 6.21 -10.55
C GLY A 99 -22.63 7.07 -9.31
N SER A 100 -21.66 6.73 -8.46
CA SER A 100 -21.37 7.44 -7.21
C SER A 100 -20.43 8.63 -7.42
N GLY A 101 -20.67 9.73 -6.69
CA GLY A 101 -19.77 10.88 -6.67
C GLY A 101 -18.44 10.64 -5.94
N ASP A 102 -18.35 9.58 -5.14
CA ASP A 102 -17.13 9.15 -4.44
C ASP A 102 -16.84 7.67 -4.65
N GLY A 103 -17.16 7.15 -5.85
CA GLY A 103 -16.97 5.75 -6.22
C GLY A 103 -15.55 5.22 -5.99
N GLU A 104 -14.51 6.05 -6.13
CA GLU A 104 -13.14 5.62 -5.86
C GLU A 104 -12.97 5.17 -4.41
N LYS A 105 -13.65 5.83 -3.47
CA LYS A 105 -13.62 5.44 -2.06
C LYS A 105 -14.28 4.06 -1.87
N GLY A 106 -15.43 3.82 -2.48
CA GLY A 106 -16.09 2.51 -2.45
C GLY A 106 -15.22 1.41 -3.06
N LEU A 107 -14.54 1.70 -4.18
CA LEU A 107 -13.63 0.77 -4.82
C LEU A 107 -12.42 0.44 -3.93
N LEU A 108 -11.81 1.45 -3.28
CA LEU A 108 -10.72 1.22 -2.34
C LEU A 108 -11.14 0.34 -1.16
N LEU A 109 -12.35 0.56 -0.62
CA LEU A 109 -12.89 -0.24 0.47
C LEU A 109 -13.15 -1.69 0.03
N ALA A 110 -13.67 -1.90 -1.18
CA ALA A 110 -13.82 -3.23 -1.75
C ALA A 110 -12.46 -3.93 -1.98
N MET A 111 -11.44 -3.21 -2.45
CA MET A 111 -10.07 -3.72 -2.57
C MET A 111 -9.47 -4.11 -1.22
N LYS A 112 -9.68 -3.30 -0.18
CA LYS A 112 -9.28 -3.62 1.21
C LYS A 112 -10.00 -4.86 1.74
N TRP A 113 -11.28 -5.02 1.41
CA TRP A 113 -12.04 -6.22 1.77
C TRP A 113 -11.48 -7.47 1.07
N ALA A 114 -11.19 -7.36 -0.22
CA ALA A 114 -10.61 -8.41 -1.07
C ALA A 114 -9.08 -8.55 -0.93
N SER A 115 -8.47 -8.01 0.13
CA SER A 115 -7.03 -8.06 0.33
C SER A 115 -6.63 -9.22 1.25
N PRO A 116 -5.64 -10.06 0.87
CA PRO A 116 -4.99 -10.99 1.80
C PRO A 116 -4.05 -10.28 2.78
N GLY A 117 -3.62 -9.05 2.49
CA GLY A 117 -2.77 -8.24 3.35
C GLY A 117 -2.01 -7.13 2.63
N ALA A 118 -1.40 -6.24 3.41
CA ALA A 118 -0.63 -5.10 2.95
C ALA A 118 0.74 -5.04 3.60
N TRP A 119 1.72 -4.53 2.85
CA TRP A 119 2.96 -4.05 3.43
C TRP A 119 2.84 -2.57 3.73
N GLU A 120 3.26 -2.19 4.93
CA GLU A 120 3.21 -0.82 5.42
C GLU A 120 4.58 -0.40 5.94
N ALA A 121 4.99 0.81 5.59
CA ALA A 121 6.17 1.43 6.16
C ALA A 121 6.00 2.93 6.23
N TRP A 122 6.73 3.56 7.14
CA TRP A 122 6.88 5.00 7.14
C TRP A 122 7.46 5.46 5.80
N GLU A 123 6.84 6.45 5.15
CA GLU A 123 7.19 6.91 3.81
C GLU A 123 8.70 7.23 3.69
N GLY A 124 9.26 7.92 4.70
CA GLY A 124 10.70 8.22 4.76
C GLY A 124 11.61 6.99 4.82
N ARG A 125 11.15 5.88 5.41
CA ARG A 125 11.89 4.60 5.40
C ARG A 125 11.72 3.86 4.08
N ALA A 126 10.57 4.02 3.43
CA ALA A 126 10.31 3.40 2.14
C ALA A 126 11.28 3.89 1.06
N TYR A 127 11.61 5.19 1.02
CA TYR A 127 12.68 5.71 0.16
C TYR A 127 13.97 4.90 0.32
N MET A 128 14.44 4.71 1.56
CA MET A 128 15.66 3.95 1.83
C MET A 128 15.56 2.49 1.37
N TYR A 129 14.41 1.84 1.57
CA TYR A 129 14.21 0.46 1.11
C TYR A 129 14.27 0.37 -0.41
N LEU A 130 13.53 1.24 -1.10
CA LEU A 130 13.51 1.27 -2.56
C LEU A 130 14.87 1.66 -3.14
N ASP A 131 15.61 2.54 -2.46
CA ASP A 131 16.96 2.92 -2.86
C ASP A 131 17.88 1.70 -2.90
N VAL A 132 17.82 0.87 -1.84
CA VAL A 132 18.60 -0.36 -1.72
C VAL A 132 18.15 -1.41 -2.74
N ALA A 133 16.84 -1.57 -2.94
CA ALA A 133 16.30 -2.51 -3.93
C ALA A 133 16.73 -2.17 -5.36
N LEU A 134 16.69 -0.89 -5.72
CA LEU A 134 16.95 -0.42 -7.08
C LEU A 134 18.39 0.06 -7.30
N SER A 135 19.22 0.10 -6.25
CA SER A 135 20.60 0.63 -6.28
C SER A 135 20.68 2.03 -6.89
N LYS A 136 19.69 2.89 -6.60
CA LYS A 136 19.59 4.29 -7.04
C LYS A 136 18.86 5.10 -5.97
N THR A 137 18.95 6.43 -6.00
CA THR A 137 18.14 7.27 -5.12
C THR A 137 16.79 7.56 -5.76
N ILE A 138 15.69 7.35 -5.03
CA ILE A 138 14.33 7.71 -5.43
C ILE A 138 14.08 9.18 -5.09
N GLU A 139 13.67 9.96 -6.09
CA GLU A 139 13.50 11.41 -5.97
C GLU A 139 12.02 11.82 -5.98
N GLY A 140 11.52 12.11 -4.78
CA GLY A 140 10.22 12.75 -4.57
C GLY A 140 8.99 11.85 -4.76
N GLU A 141 7.83 12.42 -4.45
CA GLU A 141 6.56 11.69 -4.37
C GLU A 141 6.15 11.04 -5.71
N ALA A 142 6.37 11.73 -6.82
CA ALA A 142 5.97 11.24 -8.14
C ALA A 142 6.69 9.93 -8.53
N GLU A 143 7.97 9.79 -8.18
CA GLU A 143 8.71 8.55 -8.43
C GLU A 143 8.34 7.46 -7.41
N LEU A 144 8.17 7.84 -6.13
CA LEU A 144 7.81 6.91 -5.06
C LEU A 144 6.48 6.19 -5.33
N TYR A 145 5.47 6.90 -5.84
CA TYR A 145 4.15 6.33 -6.17
C TYR A 145 4.01 5.91 -7.64
N GLY A 146 5.10 5.98 -8.42
CA GLY A 146 5.10 5.58 -9.82
C GLY A 146 5.05 4.06 -9.99
N GLY A 147 4.15 3.55 -10.84
CA GLY A 147 4.01 2.11 -11.06
C GLY A 147 5.28 1.44 -11.59
N GLU A 148 6.05 2.12 -12.46
CA GLU A 148 7.33 1.63 -12.97
C GLU A 148 8.36 1.38 -11.86
N THR A 149 8.36 2.21 -10.82
CA THR A 149 9.23 2.04 -9.65
C THR A 149 8.90 0.74 -8.94
N TRP A 150 7.62 0.46 -8.71
CA TRP A 150 7.17 -0.74 -8.00
C TRP A 150 7.32 -2.02 -8.82
N ASP A 151 7.12 -1.96 -10.13
CA ASP A 151 7.43 -3.08 -11.01
C ASP A 151 8.94 -3.39 -11.00
N ALA A 152 9.79 -2.35 -11.04
CA ALA A 152 11.24 -2.52 -10.94
C ALA A 152 11.65 -3.11 -9.59
N VAL A 153 11.04 -2.66 -8.48
CA VAL A 153 11.28 -3.22 -7.13
C VAL A 153 10.85 -4.67 -7.07
N CYS A 154 9.68 -4.98 -7.61
CA CYS A 154 9.15 -6.34 -7.69
C CYS A 154 10.13 -7.26 -8.44
N GLN A 155 10.64 -6.82 -9.59
CA GLN A 155 11.64 -7.59 -10.34
C GLN A 155 13.01 -7.67 -9.65
N ALA A 156 13.45 -6.60 -8.98
CA ALA A 156 14.75 -6.58 -8.30
C ALA A 156 14.78 -7.48 -7.07
N LEU A 157 13.66 -7.58 -6.34
CA LEU A 157 13.52 -8.41 -5.15
C LEU A 157 13.09 -9.85 -5.48
N LYS A 158 12.73 -10.13 -6.74
CA LYS A 158 12.39 -11.46 -7.22
C LYS A 158 13.52 -12.46 -6.95
N ASN A 159 13.22 -13.52 -6.22
CA ASN A 159 14.16 -14.57 -5.81
C ASN A 159 15.32 -14.12 -4.90
N LEU A 160 15.30 -12.88 -4.39
CA LEU A 160 16.29 -12.44 -3.42
C LEU A 160 15.96 -13.02 -2.05
N PRO A 161 16.89 -13.69 -1.35
CA PRO A 161 16.64 -14.14 0.01
C PRO A 161 16.30 -12.97 0.92
N GLU A 162 15.21 -13.07 1.66
CA GLU A 162 14.71 -11.97 2.49
C GLU A 162 15.74 -11.47 3.51
N GLN A 163 16.48 -12.41 4.13
CA GLN A 163 17.54 -12.10 5.09
C GLN A 163 18.67 -11.31 4.43
N GLU A 164 19.04 -11.66 3.20
CA GLU A 164 20.09 -10.97 2.46
C GLU A 164 19.67 -9.53 2.14
N TYR A 165 18.42 -9.32 1.72
CA TYR A 165 17.91 -7.98 1.47
C TYR A 165 17.83 -7.13 2.75
N ALA A 166 17.32 -7.71 3.83
CA ALA A 166 17.20 -7.03 5.12
C ALA A 166 18.56 -6.60 5.67
N GLU A 167 19.58 -7.43 5.53
CA GLU A 167 20.96 -7.08 5.91
C GLU A 167 21.47 -5.88 5.11
N ARG A 168 21.25 -5.85 3.79
CA ARG A 168 21.65 -4.71 2.94
C ARG A 168 20.98 -3.41 3.40
N VAL A 169 19.66 -3.47 3.66
CA VAL A 169 18.88 -2.32 4.16
C VAL A 169 19.39 -1.84 5.51
N CYS A 170 19.63 -2.75 6.45
CA CYS A 170 20.12 -2.40 7.77
C CYS A 170 21.54 -1.82 7.73
N MET A 171 22.40 -2.32 6.85
CA MET A 171 23.74 -1.77 6.65
C MET A 171 23.71 -0.37 6.04
N ASP A 172 22.87 -0.14 5.03
CA ASP A 172 22.66 1.18 4.43
C ASP A 172 22.14 2.19 5.45
N TRP A 173 21.16 1.81 6.28
CA TRP A 173 20.67 2.63 7.39
C TRP A 173 21.79 3.03 8.36
N MET A 174 22.64 2.07 8.76
CA MET A 174 23.76 2.32 9.67
C MET A 174 24.82 3.24 9.05
N GLU A 175 25.04 3.14 7.73
CA GLU A 175 25.95 4.01 7.00
C GLU A 175 25.41 5.44 6.92
N ARG A 176 24.15 5.65 6.52
CA ARG A 176 23.49 6.97 6.51
C ARG A 176 23.53 7.62 7.90
N ARG A 177 23.29 6.84 8.96
CA ARG A 177 23.37 7.29 10.35
C ARG A 177 24.77 7.79 10.71
N LYS A 178 25.80 7.04 10.32
CA LYS A 178 27.21 7.41 10.52
C LYS A 178 27.59 8.68 9.75
N GLU A 179 27.11 8.84 8.52
CA GLU A 179 27.35 10.03 7.70
C GLU A 179 26.74 11.31 8.30
N LEU A 180 25.61 11.18 8.99
CA LEU A 180 24.99 12.26 9.75
C LEU A 180 25.73 12.58 11.06
N GLY A 181 26.77 11.82 11.42
CA GLY A 181 27.54 11.99 12.64
C GLY A 181 26.79 11.53 13.90
N GLU A 182 25.75 10.69 13.75
CA GLU A 182 25.01 10.13 14.88
C GLU A 182 25.80 9.03 15.58
N THR A 183 25.53 8.83 16.87
CA THR A 183 26.19 7.78 17.65
C THR A 183 25.74 6.38 17.21
N MET A 184 26.69 5.45 17.22
CA MET A 184 26.49 4.03 16.95
C MET A 184 26.54 3.20 18.24
N ASP A 185 26.80 3.84 19.39
CA ASP A 185 26.80 3.16 20.68
C ASP A 185 25.36 3.07 21.20
N GLU A 186 24.84 1.84 21.30
CA GLU A 186 23.53 1.55 21.87
C GLU A 186 23.37 2.09 23.30
N LYS A 187 24.47 2.22 24.05
CA LYS A 187 24.43 2.81 25.39
C LYS A 187 24.16 4.32 25.36
N GLU A 188 24.55 4.98 24.28
CA GLU A 188 24.31 6.41 24.06
C GLU A 188 22.96 6.66 23.38
N ASP A 189 22.52 5.76 22.50
CA ASP A 189 21.17 5.77 21.93
C ASP A 189 20.47 4.39 22.02
N PRO A 190 19.57 4.18 22.99
CA PRO A 190 18.87 2.91 23.18
C PRO A 190 17.83 2.62 22.07
N ARG A 191 17.61 3.55 21.12
CA ARG A 191 16.69 3.33 19.99
C ARG A 191 17.35 2.60 18.82
N ILE A 192 18.68 2.46 18.80
CA ILE A 192 19.42 1.84 17.69
C ILE A 192 18.91 0.41 17.45
N VAL A 193 18.91 -0.45 18.46
CA VAL A 193 18.50 -1.85 18.32
C VAL A 193 17.03 -1.99 17.90
N PRO A 194 16.04 -1.34 18.57
CA PRO A 194 14.65 -1.39 18.12
C PRO A 194 14.44 -0.86 16.68
N THR A 195 15.21 0.13 16.26
CA THR A 195 15.13 0.71 14.91
C THR A 195 15.72 -0.24 13.87
N PHE A 196 16.86 -0.86 14.17
CA PHE A 196 17.47 -1.91 13.36
C PHE A 196 16.48 -3.07 13.14
N GLU A 197 15.90 -3.59 14.22
CA GLU A 197 14.92 -4.69 14.15
C GLU A 197 13.66 -4.29 13.36
N ALA A 198 13.24 -3.02 13.43
CA ALA A 198 12.12 -2.53 12.63
C ALA A 198 12.46 -2.48 11.13
N HIS A 199 13.68 -2.09 10.76
CA HIS A 199 14.16 -2.15 9.38
C HIS A 199 14.26 -3.59 8.89
N ASP A 200 14.82 -4.50 9.69
CA ASP A 200 14.92 -5.92 9.37
C ASP A 200 13.55 -6.54 9.08
N ARG A 201 12.58 -6.34 9.97
CA ARG A 201 11.21 -6.85 9.78
C ARG A 201 10.53 -6.25 8.54
N ALA A 202 10.60 -4.93 8.36
CA ALA A 202 9.95 -4.26 7.23
C ALA A 202 10.56 -4.67 5.89
N ALA A 203 11.89 -4.82 5.81
CA ALA A 203 12.58 -5.25 4.61
C ALA A 203 12.24 -6.70 4.23
N LYS A 204 12.18 -7.61 5.21
CA LYS A 204 11.73 -9.00 4.97
C LYS A 204 10.29 -9.06 4.48
N ALA A 205 9.40 -8.28 5.11
CA ALA A 205 8.00 -8.19 4.70
C ALA A 205 7.84 -7.61 3.28
N LEU A 206 8.70 -6.66 2.88
CA LEU A 206 8.69 -6.11 1.53
C LEU A 206 9.04 -7.19 0.49
N VAL A 207 10.10 -7.97 0.73
CA VAL A 207 10.48 -9.08 -0.16
C VAL A 207 9.38 -10.13 -0.23
N HIS A 208 8.77 -10.49 0.90
CA HIS A 208 7.62 -11.39 0.94
C HIS A 208 6.46 -10.88 0.07
N THR A 209 6.12 -9.60 0.21
CA THR A 209 5.05 -8.94 -0.56
C THR A 209 5.33 -8.99 -2.07
N MET A 210 6.53 -8.60 -2.49
CA MET A 210 6.95 -8.67 -3.89
C MET A 210 6.99 -10.10 -4.42
N THR A 211 7.38 -11.06 -3.59
CA THR A 211 7.43 -12.48 -3.95
C THR A 211 6.03 -13.03 -4.21
N ARG A 212 5.06 -12.72 -3.34
CA ARG A 212 3.66 -13.08 -3.55
C ARG A 212 3.13 -12.47 -4.84
N TRP A 213 3.28 -11.15 -4.98
CA TRP A 213 2.81 -10.44 -6.16
C TRP A 213 3.42 -10.96 -7.48
N ASN A 214 4.70 -11.34 -7.49
CA ASN A 214 5.35 -11.88 -8.68
C ASN A 214 4.95 -13.35 -9.00
N ASN A 215 4.48 -14.12 -8.02
CA ASN A 215 4.26 -15.57 -8.17
C ASN A 215 2.78 -15.97 -8.19
N GLU A 216 1.88 -15.09 -7.78
CA GLU A 216 0.44 -15.33 -7.72
C GLU A 216 -0.24 -14.44 -8.77
N ASP A 217 -0.61 -15.05 -9.91
CA ASP A 217 -1.18 -14.33 -11.06
C ASP A 217 -2.50 -13.63 -10.75
N ASP A 218 -3.17 -14.02 -9.66
CA ASP A 218 -4.44 -13.47 -9.18
C ASP A 218 -4.27 -12.25 -8.26
N LEU A 219 -3.04 -11.88 -7.89
CA LEU A 219 -2.77 -10.74 -7.00
C LEU A 219 -2.25 -9.53 -7.76
N VAL A 220 -2.78 -8.35 -7.46
CA VAL A 220 -2.22 -7.07 -7.89
C VAL A 220 -1.81 -6.20 -6.69
N ALA A 221 -0.73 -5.42 -6.84
CA ALA A 221 -0.32 -4.43 -5.85
C ALA A 221 -0.93 -3.04 -6.15
N ILE A 222 -1.69 -2.51 -5.20
CA ILE A 222 -2.27 -1.16 -5.23
C ILE A 222 -1.49 -0.27 -4.26
N ILE A 223 -0.74 0.68 -4.81
CA ILE A 223 0.15 1.54 -4.03
C ILE A 223 -0.59 2.81 -3.60
N GLY A 224 -0.46 3.19 -2.34
CA GLY A 224 -1.00 4.43 -1.83
C GLY A 224 -0.38 4.79 -0.49
N ARG A 225 -0.96 5.75 0.21
CA ARG A 225 -0.56 6.08 1.59
C ARG A 225 -1.77 6.40 2.44
N ASP A 226 -1.59 6.31 3.75
CA ASP A 226 -2.64 6.73 4.67
C ASP A 226 -3.01 8.20 4.43
N HIS A 227 -4.31 8.50 4.54
CA HIS A 227 -4.93 9.78 4.19
C HIS A 227 -4.79 10.25 2.73
N LEU A 228 -4.27 9.43 1.82
CA LEU A 228 -4.32 9.72 0.39
C LEU A 228 -5.74 9.56 -0.13
N GLU A 229 -6.22 10.54 -0.89
CA GLU A 229 -7.51 10.44 -1.58
C GLU A 229 -7.55 9.19 -2.46
N ALA A 230 -8.65 8.43 -2.42
CA ALA A 230 -8.77 7.15 -3.11
C ALA A 230 -8.42 7.23 -4.61
N ARG A 231 -8.75 8.33 -5.30
CA ARG A 231 -8.38 8.58 -6.71
C ARG A 231 -6.88 8.54 -7.02
N LYS A 232 -6.02 8.71 -6.01
CA LYS A 232 -4.56 8.69 -6.16
C LYS A 232 -3.94 7.33 -5.80
N TRP A 233 -4.75 6.36 -5.37
CA TRP A 233 -4.28 4.99 -5.16
C TRP A 233 -4.13 4.26 -6.49
N GLY A 234 -3.15 3.37 -6.53
CA GLY A 234 -2.79 2.59 -7.71
C GLY A 234 -2.14 3.45 -8.80
N SER A 235 -1.67 2.77 -9.84
CA SER A 235 -0.96 3.38 -10.95
C SER A 235 -1.48 2.85 -12.28
N PHE A 236 -1.35 3.65 -13.34
CA PHE A 236 -1.74 3.28 -14.71
C PHE A 236 -3.16 2.69 -14.80
N SER A 237 -3.33 1.51 -15.39
CA SER A 237 -4.62 0.80 -15.52
C SER A 237 -5.24 0.45 -14.17
N TRP A 238 -4.42 0.27 -13.13
CA TRP A 238 -4.84 -0.05 -11.76
C TRP A 238 -5.03 1.18 -10.87
N ASN A 239 -4.90 2.40 -11.40
CA ASN A 239 -5.31 3.59 -10.68
C ASN A 239 -6.83 3.63 -10.52
N LEU A 240 -7.33 3.94 -9.32
CA LEU A 240 -8.77 3.79 -9.01
C LEU A 240 -9.70 4.64 -9.89
N SER A 241 -9.33 5.88 -10.21
CA SER A 241 -10.12 6.70 -11.14
C SER A 241 -10.06 6.16 -12.57
N THR A 242 -8.93 5.57 -12.96
CA THR A 242 -8.78 4.91 -14.28
C THR A 242 -9.65 3.66 -14.35
N ILE A 243 -9.68 2.84 -13.30
CA ILE A 243 -10.53 1.66 -13.20
C ILE A 243 -12.01 2.06 -13.34
N LEU A 244 -12.49 3.01 -12.54
CA LEU A 244 -13.91 3.40 -12.58
C LEU A 244 -14.36 4.00 -13.91
N ALA A 245 -13.47 4.76 -14.57
CA ALA A 245 -13.74 5.31 -15.90
C ALA A 245 -13.77 4.24 -17.00
N ASN A 246 -13.21 3.06 -16.74
CA ASN A 246 -13.10 1.96 -17.68
C ASN A 246 -13.69 0.68 -17.08
N GLU A 247 -12.87 -0.36 -16.94
CA GLU A 247 -13.20 -1.66 -16.37
C GLU A 247 -12.03 -2.18 -15.53
N LEU A 248 -12.27 -3.24 -14.76
CA LEU A 248 -11.21 -3.94 -14.03
C LEU A 248 -10.20 -4.56 -15.01
N PRO A 249 -8.89 -4.29 -14.88
CA PRO A 249 -7.89 -4.86 -15.77
C PRO A 249 -7.77 -6.38 -15.66
N ASP A 250 -7.44 -7.03 -16.78
CA ASP A 250 -7.22 -8.49 -16.84
C ASP A 250 -5.77 -8.92 -16.52
N HIS A 251 -4.87 -7.97 -16.34
CA HIS A 251 -3.47 -8.18 -15.94
C HIS A 251 -3.24 -7.72 -14.50
N THR A 252 -2.17 -8.17 -13.86
CA THR A 252 -1.88 -7.90 -12.44
C THR A 252 -0.57 -7.16 -12.17
N THR A 253 0.06 -6.61 -13.21
CA THR A 253 1.20 -5.67 -13.16
C THR A 253 0.78 -4.30 -12.63
N ALA A 254 1.68 -3.54 -11.99
CA ALA A 254 1.33 -2.21 -11.47
C ALA A 254 1.43 -1.12 -12.55
N SER A 255 2.30 -1.29 -13.54
CA SER A 255 2.34 -0.42 -14.73
C SER A 255 1.26 -0.70 -15.76
N GLY A 256 0.63 -1.87 -15.69
CA GLY A 256 -0.27 -2.37 -16.71
C GLY A 256 0.45 -3.07 -17.85
#